data_AF-D0LPJ1-F1
#
_entry.id   AF-D0LPJ1-F1
#
_cell.length_a   1.000
_cell.length_b   1.000
_cell.length_c   1.000
_cell.angle_alpha   90.00
_cell.angle_beta   90.00
_cell.angle_gamma   90.00
#
_symmetry.space_group_name_H-M   'P 1'
#
loop_
_entity.id
_entity.type
_entity.pdbx_description
1 polymer ?
#
loop_
_entity_poly.entity_id
_entity_poly.type
_entity_poly.pdbx_seq_one_letter_code
_entity_poly.pdbx_strand_id
1 'polypeptide(L)'
;MPHDFYDSLVKATFTRLDFAADEFRAVLPSALARRLDLDEFALCPGSLVSGELRQQHTALLFSAPLDSEPPSSTCCSSPSPPSTA
;
A
#
# COMPACT_ATOMS: atom_id res chain seq x y z
N MET A 1 -9.39 -25.29 -2.86
CA MET A 1 -9.61 -24.41 -1.70
C MET A 1 -9.88 -23.02 -2.25
N PRO A 2 -10.96 -22.32 -1.86
CA PRO A 2 -11.22 -21.00 -2.42
C PRO A 2 -10.11 -20.06 -1.94
N HIS A 3 -9.38 -19.47 -2.89
CA HIS A 3 -8.32 -18.49 -2.60
C HIS A 3 -8.86 -17.20 -1.96
N ASP A 4 -10.19 -17.10 -1.79
CA ASP A 4 -10.91 -15.90 -1.40
C ASP A 4 -10.93 -15.65 0.13
N PHE A 5 -10.88 -16.69 0.97
CA PHE A 5 -10.97 -16.51 2.42
C PHE A 5 -9.70 -15.87 3.00
N TYR A 6 -8.53 -16.40 2.61
CA TYR A 6 -7.25 -15.86 3.08
C TYR A 6 -7.04 -14.44 2.56
N ASP A 7 -7.35 -14.19 1.28
CA ASP A 7 -7.27 -12.87 0.69
C ASP A 7 -8.20 -11.86 1.40
N SER A 8 -9.44 -12.26 1.71
CA SER A 8 -10.38 -11.42 2.47
C SER A 8 -9.90 -11.12 3.88
N LEU A 9 -9.34 -12.12 4.58
CA LEU A 9 -8.81 -11.95 5.93
C LEU A 9 -7.61 -11.00 5.94
N VAL A 10 -6.67 -11.17 5.00
CA VAL A 10 -5.51 -10.29 4.86
C VAL A 10 -5.99 -8.88 4.52
N LYS A 11 -6.91 -8.72 3.56
CA LYS A 11 -7.47 -7.40 3.22
C LYS A 11 -8.13 -6.71 4.40
N ALA A 12 -8.97 -7.43 5.15
CA ALA A 12 -9.66 -6.87 6.31
C ALA A 12 -8.68 -6.46 7.44
N THR A 13 -7.63 -7.25 7.65
CA THR A 13 -6.64 -7.01 8.69
C THR A 13 -5.74 -5.83 8.33
N PHE A 14 -5.16 -5.85 7.12
CA PHE A 14 -4.15 -4.87 6.69
C PHE A 14 -4.75 -3.55 6.15
N THR A 15 -6.07 -3.46 5.97
CA THR A 15 -6.75 -2.16 5.75
C THR A 15 -6.74 -1.30 7.02
N ARG A 16 -6.52 -1.91 8.19
CA ARG A 16 -6.32 -1.18 9.44
C ARG A 16 -4.86 -0.76 9.52
N LEU A 17 -4.59 0.53 9.37
CA LEU A 17 -3.24 1.05 9.25
C LEU A 17 -2.39 0.73 10.51
N ASP A 18 -2.94 0.86 11.72
CA ASP A 18 -2.17 0.51 12.93
C ASP A 18 -1.65 -0.94 12.91
N PHE A 19 -2.48 -1.87 12.44
CA PHE A 19 -2.10 -3.28 12.34
C PHE A 19 -1.09 -3.54 11.24
N ALA A 20 -1.24 -2.90 10.08
CA ALA A 20 -0.27 -3.03 9.01
C ALA A 20 1.09 -2.41 9.39
N ALA A 21 1.12 -1.27 10.09
CA ALA A 21 2.36 -0.67 10.59
C ALA A 21 3.07 -1.58 11.58
N ASP A 22 2.36 -2.16 12.54
CA ASP A 22 2.93 -3.06 13.54
C ASP A 22 3.51 -4.33 12.89
N GLU A 23 2.80 -4.91 11.92
CA GLU A 23 3.31 -6.04 11.13
C GLU A 23 4.57 -5.64 10.34
N PHE A 24 4.59 -4.47 9.69
CA PHE A 24 5.78 -3.98 8.99
C PHE A 24 6.97 -3.78 9.94
N ARG A 25 6.75 -3.25 11.15
CA ARG A 25 7.81 -3.12 12.17
C ARG A 25 8.35 -4.48 12.61
N ALA A 26 7.49 -5.50 12.69
CA ALA A 26 7.86 -6.84 13.13
C ALA A 26 8.64 -7.62 12.06
N VAL A 27 8.28 -7.48 10.79
CA VAL A 27 8.84 -8.32 9.70
C VAL A 27 9.97 -7.65 8.93
N LEU A 28 10.01 -6.32 8.86
CA LEU A 28 11.05 -5.62 8.10
C LEU A 28 12.39 -5.65 8.84
N PRO A 29 13.51 -5.76 8.11
CA PRO A 29 14.82 -5.50 8.68
C PRO A 29 14.85 -4.14 9.39
N SER A 30 15.45 -4.07 10.57
CA SER A 30 15.48 -2.87 11.42
C SER A 30 16.10 -1.63 10.73
N ALA A 31 16.99 -1.82 9.75
CA ALA A 31 17.53 -0.73 8.94
C ALA A 31 16.50 -0.11 7.99
N LEU A 32 15.52 -0.87 7.52
CA LEU A 32 14.43 -0.39 6.67
C LEU A 32 13.30 0.21 7.50
N ALA A 33 12.90 -0.47 8.58
CA ALA A 33 11.84 0.01 9.47
C ALA A 33 12.17 1.39 10.09
N ARG A 34 13.46 1.67 10.36
CA ARG A 34 13.89 2.98 10.86
C ARG A 34 13.84 4.10 9.83
N ARG A 35 13.89 3.77 8.54
CA ARG A 35 13.92 4.76 7.45
C ARG A 35 12.53 5.11 6.93
N LEU A 36 11.54 4.27 7.23
CA LEU A 36 10.16 4.45 6.82
C LEU A 36 9.41 5.13 7.96
N ASP A 37 8.75 6.23 7.66
CA ASP A 37 7.76 6.79 8.56
C ASP A 37 6.49 5.93 8.49
N LEU A 38 6.45 4.90 9.34
CA LEU A 38 5.31 4.01 9.49
C LEU A 38 4.17 4.60 10.34
N ASP A 39 4.34 5.82 10.85
CA ASP A 39 3.25 6.57 11.51
C ASP A 39 2.48 7.43 10.48
N GLU A 40 3.14 7.88 9.41
CA GLU A 40 2.53 8.60 8.28
C GLU A 40 2.20 7.73 7.05
N PHE A 41 2.26 6.41 7.17
CA PHE A 41 1.99 5.54 6.04
C PHE A 41 0.49 5.49 5.67
N ALA A 42 0.21 5.35 4.38
CA ALA A 42 -1.13 5.42 3.83
C ALA A 42 -1.40 4.25 2.87
N LEU A 43 -2.66 3.83 2.81
CA LEU A 43 -3.14 2.90 1.80
C LEU A 43 -3.40 3.66 0.49
N CYS A 44 -2.80 3.20 -0.60
CA CYS A 44 -2.96 3.78 -1.93
C CYS A 44 -3.98 2.99 -2.76
N PRO A 45 -4.70 3.65 -3.69
CA PRO A 45 -5.43 2.94 -4.73
C PRO A 45 -4.41 2.17 -5.59
N GLY A 46 -4.43 0.84 -5.51
CA GLY A 46 -3.52 -0.01 -6.28
C GLY A 46 -3.78 0.15 -7.79
N SER A 47 -2.78 0.65 -8.52
CA SER A 47 -2.78 0.58 -9.99
C SER A 47 -2.15 -0.74 -10.41
N LEU A 48 -2.97 -1.79 -10.44
CA LEU A 48 -2.54 -3.08 -10.96
C LEU A 48 -2.67 -3.08 -12.49
N VAL A 49 -1.55 -3.34 -13.16
CA VAL A 49 -1.41 -3.24 -14.62
C VAL A 49 -2.29 -4.24 -15.37
N SER A 50 -2.75 -5.33 -14.73
CA SER A 50 -3.64 -6.31 -15.34
C SER A 50 -4.93 -6.55 -14.54
N GLY A 51 -6.03 -6.77 -15.26
CA GLY A 51 -7.34 -7.09 -14.67
C GLY A 51 -7.36 -8.46 -13.96
N GLU A 52 -6.50 -9.39 -14.38
CA GLU A 52 -6.30 -10.69 -13.73
C GLU A 52 -5.59 -10.54 -12.37
N LEU A 53 -4.58 -9.67 -12.28
CA LEU A 53 -3.91 -9.34 -11.02
C LEU A 53 -4.82 -8.55 -10.07
N ARG A 54 -5.77 -7.75 -10.58
CA ARG A 54 -6.77 -7.08 -9.73
C ARG A 54 -7.64 -8.05 -8.93
N GLN A 55 -7.85 -9.26 -9.44
CA GLN A 55 -8.73 -10.25 -8.83
C GLN A 55 -7.97 -11.34 -8.08
N GLN A 56 -6.64 -11.40 -8.24
CA GLN A 56 -5.80 -12.45 -7.67
C GLN A 56 -4.67 -11.84 -6.86
N HIS A 57 -4.60 -12.26 -5.60
CA HIS A 57 -3.65 -11.82 -4.57
C HIS A 57 -3.93 -10.44 -3.99
N THR A 58 -3.60 -10.31 -2.70
CA THR A 58 -3.78 -9.16 -1.82
C THR A 58 -3.36 -7.86 -2.48
N ALA A 59 -4.29 -7.19 -3.15
CA ALA A 59 -4.07 -5.92 -3.82
C ALA A 59 -4.08 -4.74 -2.83
N LEU A 60 -3.29 -4.83 -1.75
CA LEU A 60 -3.06 -3.71 -0.84
C LEU A 60 -1.72 -3.09 -1.19
N LEU A 61 -1.76 -1.79 -1.49
CA LEU A 61 -0.58 -1.01 -1.79
C LEU A 61 -0.44 0.07 -0.74
N PHE A 62 0.74 0.19 -0.14
CA PHE A 62 1.03 1.16 0.90
C PHE A 62 2.13 2.10 0.44
N SER A 63 2.02 3.37 0.82
CA SER A 63 3.09 4.36 0.72
C SER A 63 3.48 4.80 2.13
N ALA A 64 4.77 4.92 2.40
CA ALA A 64 5.29 5.54 3.60
C ALA A 64 6.34 6.59 3.20
N PRO A 65 6.38 7.76 3.84
CA PRO A 65 7.52 8.65 3.71
C PRO A 65 8.81 7.92 4.07
N LEU A 66 9.89 8.26 3.37
CA LEU A 66 11.23 7.94 3.83
C LEU A 66 11.76 9.13 4.61
N ASP A 67 12.65 8.89 5.58
CA ASP A 67 13.40 9.93 6.29
C ASP A 67 13.72 11.12 5.36
N SER A 68 13.35 12.32 5.80
CA SER A 68 13.21 13.51 4.95
C SER A 68 14.48 13.87 4.18
N GLU A 69 14.56 13.43 2.93
CA GLU A 69 15.16 14.20 1.84
C GLU A 69 13.99 14.76 1.00
N PRO A 70 14.03 16.03 0.53
CA PRO A 70 12.82 16.76 0.15
C PRO A 70 11.99 16.02 -0.92
N PRO A 71 10.66 16.16 -0.86
CA PRO A 71 9.72 15.36 -1.63
C PRO A 71 9.92 15.60 -3.13
N SER A 72 10.66 14.70 -3.77
CA SER A 72 10.80 14.61 -5.21
C SER A 72 10.18 13.31 -5.70
N SER A 73 8.98 12.99 -5.23
CA SER A 73 8.16 12.01 -5.94
C SER A 73 6.69 12.15 -5.58
N THR A 74 6.02 13.02 -6.33
CA THR A 74 4.57 13.05 -6.46
C THR A 74 4.12 11.79 -7.22
N CYS A 75 4.24 10.60 -6.62
CA CYS A 75 3.80 9.35 -7.25
C CYS A 75 2.27 9.16 -7.24
N CYS A 76 1.53 9.93 -6.42
CA CYS A 76 0.09 9.70 -6.22
C CYS A 76 -0.84 10.64 -7.01
N SER A 77 -0.32 11.48 -7.90
CA SER A 77 -1.17 12.30 -8.77
C SER A 77 -1.33 11.63 -10.13
N SER A 78 -2.35 10.80 -10.30
CA SER A 78 -2.86 10.53 -11.65
C SER A 78 -3.59 11.79 -12.16
N PRO A 79 -3.30 12.29 -13.37
CA PRO A 79 -4.09 13.35 -13.98
C PRO A 79 -5.49 12.79 -14.29
N SER A 80 -6.54 13.49 -13.84
CA SER A 80 -7.91 13.20 -14.27
C SER A 80 -8.01 13.33 -15.80
N PRO A 81 -8.67 12.40 -16.51
CA PRO A 81 -8.88 12.56 -17.94
C PRO A 81 -9.81 13.76 -18.20
N PRO A 82 -9.59 14.55 -19.25
CA PRO A 82 -10.48 15.65 -19.60
C PRO A 82 -11.85 15.09 -19.96
N SER A 83 -12.88 15.63 -19.31
CA SER A 83 -14.29 15.38 -19.62
C SER A 83 -14.59 15.99 -20.99
N THR A 84 -14.59 15.18 -22.05
CA THR A 84 -15.04 15.60 -23.38
C THR A 84 -16.56 15.70 -23.35
N ALA A 85 -17.08 16.92 -23.56
CA ALA A 85 -18.46 17.22 -23.88
C ALA A 85 -18.72 17.05 -25.38
#